data_AF-A0A419QKI8-F1
#
_entry.id   AF-A0A419QKI8-F1
#
_cell.length_a   1.000
_cell.length_b   1.000
_cell.length_c   1.000
_cell.angle_alpha   90.00
_cell.angle_beta   90.00
_cell.angle_gamma   90.00
#
_symmetry.space_group_name_H-M   'P 1'
#
loop_
_entity.id
_entity.type
_entity.pdbx_description
1 polymer ?
#
loop_
_entity_poly.entity_id
_entity_poly.type
_entity_poly.pdbx_seq_one_letter_code
_entity_poly.pdbx_strand_id
1 'polypeptide(L)'
;MVLDFLPEAQNIGFAIPSDTILRELPSLIKNGTYNHPWLGIIIVDVTPAIAKFMGLNITYGVLIQSVIPDGPATKAGIKAGNQKVQIEGQTVVVGGDVIIAINHAKIRNHDDLSIYLERNTKPNQTIQLTIIRNGKKTDIPLTLGARPPKK
;
A
#
# COMPACT_ATOMS: atom_id res chain seq x y z
N MET A 1 -41.50 32.48 -13.30
CA MET A 1 -40.37 32.21 -12.39
C MET A 1 -40.17 30.72 -12.33
N VAL A 2 -39.18 30.20 -13.04
CA VAL A 2 -38.64 28.85 -12.84
C VAL A 2 -37.14 28.98 -13.07
N LEU A 3 -36.38 28.63 -12.04
CA LEU A 3 -34.92 28.69 -11.98
C LEU A 3 -34.37 27.43 -12.67
N ASP A 4 -33.68 27.60 -13.79
CA ASP A 4 -32.80 26.55 -14.32
C ASP A 4 -31.44 26.67 -13.64
N PHE A 5 -31.15 25.69 -12.78
CA PHE A 5 -29.91 25.53 -12.04
C PHE A 5 -28.86 24.93 -13.00
N LEU A 6 -27.90 25.74 -13.47
CA LEU A 6 -26.74 25.23 -14.20
C LEU A 6 -25.73 24.64 -13.19
N PRO A 7 -25.23 23.41 -13.41
CA PRO A 7 -24.31 22.78 -12.48
C PRO A 7 -22.98 23.54 -12.46
N GLU A 8 -22.56 23.98 -11.28
CA GLU A 8 -21.26 24.61 -11.07
C GLU A 8 -20.14 23.65 -11.49
N ALA A 9 -19.37 24.02 -12.50
CA ALA A 9 -18.11 23.37 -12.78
C ALA A 9 -17.17 23.62 -11.59
N GLN A 10 -16.93 22.61 -10.76
CA GLN A 10 -15.88 22.68 -9.74
C GLN A 10 -14.54 22.84 -10.45
N ASN A 11 -13.92 24.01 -10.27
CA ASN A 11 -12.64 24.39 -10.85
C ASN A 11 -11.52 23.58 -10.16
N ILE A 12 -11.29 22.34 -10.61
CA ILE A 12 -10.24 21.47 -10.07
C ILE A 12 -8.91 21.78 -10.77
N GLY A 13 -7.99 22.40 -10.04
CA GLY A 13 -6.60 22.54 -10.45
C GLY A 13 -5.76 21.37 -9.94
N PHE A 14 -5.09 20.64 -10.84
CA PHE A 14 -4.10 19.62 -10.48
C PHE A 14 -2.70 20.24 -10.52
N ALA A 15 -1.94 20.10 -9.44
CA ALA A 15 -0.54 20.56 -9.36
C ALA A 15 0.37 19.42 -8.91
N ILE A 16 1.52 19.28 -9.58
CA ILE A 16 2.61 18.42 -9.12
C ILE A 16 3.50 19.25 -8.20
N PRO A 17 3.65 18.89 -6.90
CA PRO A 17 4.49 19.64 -5.98
C PRO A 17 5.96 19.69 -6.44
N SER A 18 6.62 20.83 -6.28
CA SER A 18 8.04 21.00 -6.66
C SER A 18 8.97 20.01 -5.97
N ASP A 19 8.69 19.65 -4.72
CA ASP A 19 9.47 18.65 -3.97
C ASP A 19 9.48 17.27 -4.64
N THR A 20 8.38 16.90 -5.30
CA THR A 20 8.29 15.66 -6.08
C THR A 20 9.22 15.73 -7.30
N ILE A 21 9.22 16.86 -8.02
CA ILE A 21 10.09 17.07 -9.18
C ILE A 21 11.57 16.98 -8.77
N LEU A 22 11.96 17.66 -7.69
CA LEU A 22 13.35 17.68 -7.22
C LEU A 22 13.86 16.28 -6.83
N ARG A 23 13.00 15.44 -6.25
CA ARG A 23 13.33 14.05 -5.90
C ARG A 23 13.54 13.16 -7.13
N GLU A 24 12.74 13.37 -8.17
CA GLU A 24 12.69 12.48 -9.34
C GLU A 24 13.65 12.91 -10.45
N LEU A 25 14.00 14.20 -10.51
CA LEU A 25 14.88 14.82 -11.51
C LEU A 25 16.17 14.04 -11.78
N PRO A 26 16.94 13.59 -10.76
CA PRO A 26 18.19 12.89 -11.01
C PRO A 26 18.01 11.61 -11.82
N SER A 27 16.90 10.89 -11.60
CA SER A 27 16.61 9.66 -12.36
C SER A 27 16.08 9.98 -13.76
N LEU A 28 15.29 11.05 -13.91
CA LEU A 28 14.79 11.49 -15.21
C LEU A 28 15.92 11.96 -16.12
N ILE A 29 16.88 12.73 -15.60
CA ILE A 29 18.07 13.16 -16.34
C ILE A 29 18.92 11.97 -16.77
N LYS A 30 19.12 11.00 -15.87
CA LYS A 30 20.02 9.87 -16.11
C LYS A 30 19.40 8.77 -16.98
N ASN A 31 18.14 8.43 -16.75
CA ASN A 31 17.49 7.23 -17.28
C ASN A 31 16.23 7.54 -18.12
N GLY A 32 15.81 8.81 -18.22
CA GLY A 32 14.57 9.21 -18.90
C GLY A 32 13.27 8.82 -18.18
N THR A 33 13.35 8.06 -17.09
CA THR A 33 12.19 7.53 -16.34
C THR A 33 12.48 7.48 -14.84
N TYR A 34 11.43 7.56 -14.02
CA TYR A 34 11.50 7.35 -12.58
C TYR A 34 10.74 6.07 -12.20
N ASN A 35 11.43 5.13 -11.56
CA ASN A 35 10.84 3.89 -11.10
C ASN A 35 10.32 4.07 -9.67
N HIS A 36 9.02 3.86 -9.46
CA HIS A 36 8.44 3.94 -8.12
C HIS A 36 8.79 2.71 -7.28
N PRO A 37 9.03 2.87 -5.96
CA PRO A 37 9.23 1.75 -5.04
C PRO A 37 8.01 0.82 -5.03
N TRP A 38 8.26 -0.49 -4.94
CA TRP A 38 7.22 -1.50 -5.09
C TRP A 38 7.44 -2.69 -4.18
N LEU A 39 6.37 -3.13 -3.52
CA LEU A 39 6.35 -4.30 -2.62
C LEU A 39 5.96 -5.60 -3.35
N GLY A 40 5.17 -5.52 -4.41
CA GLY A 40 4.60 -6.71 -5.07
C GLY A 40 3.50 -7.40 -4.26
N ILE A 41 2.55 -6.62 -3.73
CA ILE A 41 1.39 -7.13 -2.97
C ILE A 41 0.07 -6.54 -3.49
N ILE A 42 -1.02 -7.26 -3.26
CA ILE A 42 -2.40 -6.78 -3.37
C ILE A 42 -2.97 -6.77 -1.97
N ILE A 43 -3.60 -5.64 -1.60
CA ILE A 43 -4.03 -5.38 -0.23
C ILE A 43 -5.50 -4.98 -0.14
N VAL A 44 -6.01 -4.96 1.09
CA VAL A 44 -7.24 -4.26 1.49
C VAL A 44 -7.00 -3.60 2.84
N ASP A 45 -7.69 -2.51 3.13
CA ASP A 45 -7.64 -1.88 4.45
C ASP A 45 -8.30 -2.77 5.50
N VAL A 46 -7.70 -2.81 6.70
CA VAL A 46 -8.31 -3.50 7.83
C VAL A 46 -9.45 -2.66 8.39
N THR A 47 -10.68 -3.08 8.12
CA THR A 47 -11.89 -2.52 8.74
C THR A 47 -12.17 -3.17 10.10
N PRO A 48 -13.02 -2.58 10.96
CA PRO A 48 -13.47 -3.23 12.18
C PRO A 48 -14.10 -4.62 11.96
N ALA A 49 -14.81 -4.81 10.84
CA ALA A 49 -15.40 -6.10 10.48
C ALA A 49 -14.34 -7.15 10.14
N ILE A 50 -13.32 -6.78 9.35
CA ILE A 50 -12.18 -7.65 9.04
C ILE A 50 -11.39 -7.98 10.31
N ALA A 51 -11.12 -6.96 11.14
CA ALA A 51 -10.42 -7.14 12.41
C ALA A 51 -11.15 -8.12 13.33
N LYS A 52 -12.47 -7.95 13.51
CA LYS A 52 -13.31 -8.85 14.30
C LYS A 52 -13.30 -10.27 13.74
N PHE A 53 -13.43 -10.42 12.42
CA PHE A 53 -13.42 -11.73 11.76
C PHE A 53 -12.09 -12.47 11.98
N MET A 54 -10.97 -11.75 11.85
CA MET A 54 -9.63 -12.31 12.01
C MET A 54 -9.14 -12.37 13.47
N GLY A 55 -9.93 -11.91 14.44
CA GLY A 55 -9.54 -11.87 15.85
C GLY A 55 -8.35 -10.93 16.13
N LEU A 56 -8.24 -9.83 15.38
CA LEU A 56 -7.18 -8.84 15.54
C LEU A 56 -7.54 -7.84 16.64
N ASN A 57 -6.56 -7.49 17.48
CA ASN A 57 -6.70 -6.43 18.50
C ASN A 57 -6.49 -5.02 17.93
N ILE A 58 -6.54 -4.86 16.62
CA ILE A 58 -6.36 -3.59 15.91
C ILE A 58 -7.39 -3.47 14.80
N THR A 59 -7.77 -2.23 14.48
CA THR A 59 -8.73 -1.90 13.41
C THR A 59 -8.10 -0.97 12.38
N TYR A 60 -6.80 -1.15 12.13
CA TYR A 60 -6.02 -0.35 11.19
C TYR A 60 -4.93 -1.23 10.55
N GLY A 61 -4.29 -0.69 9.52
CA GLY A 61 -3.28 -1.37 8.74
C GLY A 61 -3.87 -1.92 7.44
N VAL A 62 -3.05 -2.69 6.74
CA VAL A 62 -3.41 -3.26 5.44
C VAL A 62 -3.23 -4.77 5.46
N LEU A 63 -4.30 -5.50 5.14
CA LEU A 63 -4.31 -6.95 5.00
C LEU A 63 -3.81 -7.33 3.61
N ILE A 64 -2.88 -8.28 3.55
CA ILE A 64 -2.32 -8.78 2.29
C ILE A 64 -3.21 -9.88 1.74
N GLN A 65 -3.92 -9.57 0.65
CA GLN A 65 -4.80 -10.50 -0.05
C GLN A 65 -4.06 -11.40 -1.04
N SER A 66 -3.00 -10.89 -1.66
CA SER A 66 -2.17 -11.64 -2.61
C SER A 66 -0.74 -11.08 -2.64
N VAL A 67 0.21 -11.95 -3.01
CA VAL A 67 1.61 -11.58 -3.22
C VAL A 67 1.97 -11.94 -4.66
N ILE A 68 2.62 -11.01 -5.36
CA ILE A 68 3.04 -11.21 -6.75
C ILE A 68 4.20 -12.23 -6.80
N PRO A 69 4.09 -13.30 -7.61
CA PRO A 69 5.17 -14.27 -7.80
C PRO A 69 6.50 -13.60 -8.15
N ASP A 70 7.60 -14.10 -7.58
CA ASP A 70 8.96 -13.58 -7.74
C ASP A 70 9.18 -12.11 -7.36
N GLY A 71 8.14 -11.46 -6.80
CA GLY A 71 8.18 -10.09 -6.34
C GLY A 71 8.94 -9.90 -5.02
N PRO A 72 9.19 -8.64 -4.63
CA PRO A 72 9.89 -8.29 -3.38
C PRO A 72 9.29 -8.94 -2.13
N ALA A 73 7.97 -8.88 -1.98
CA ALA A 73 7.26 -9.48 -0.85
C ALA A 73 7.36 -11.01 -0.82
N THR A 74 7.35 -11.69 -1.98
CA THR A 74 7.60 -13.14 -2.06
C THR A 74 8.99 -13.48 -1.51
N LYS A 75 10.02 -12.73 -1.95
CA LYS A 75 11.41 -12.94 -1.50
C LYS A 75 11.61 -12.68 0.00
N ALA A 76 10.84 -11.74 0.57
CA ALA A 76 10.84 -11.44 1.99
C ALA A 76 10.01 -12.44 2.84
N GLY A 77 9.37 -13.44 2.21
CA GLY A 77 8.57 -14.44 2.92
C GLY A 77 7.26 -13.88 3.49
N ILE A 78 6.71 -12.84 2.86
CA ILE A 78 5.39 -12.29 3.18
C ILE A 78 4.30 -13.28 2.75
N LYS A 79 3.26 -13.41 3.57
CA LYS A 79 2.18 -14.38 3.37
C LYS A 79 0.88 -13.66 3.00
N ALA A 80 0.30 -14.08 1.87
CA ALA A 80 -1.05 -13.70 1.47
C ALA A 80 -2.11 -14.47 2.26
N GLY A 81 -3.33 -13.94 2.24
CA GLY A 81 -4.52 -14.69 2.65
C GLY A 81 -4.71 -15.98 1.85
N ASN A 82 -5.28 -16.97 2.50
CA ASN A 82 -5.55 -18.30 1.94
C ASN A 82 -7.03 -18.67 1.93
N GLN A 83 -7.88 -17.90 2.61
CA GLN A 83 -9.31 -18.18 2.75
C GLN A 83 -10.14 -17.02 2.20
N LYS A 84 -11.02 -17.30 1.24
CA LYS A 84 -12.00 -16.31 0.76
C LYS A 84 -13.22 -16.31 1.66
N VAL A 85 -13.62 -15.13 2.11
CA VAL A 85 -14.78 -14.93 2.99
C VAL A 85 -15.59 -13.73 2.53
N GLN A 86 -16.89 -13.71 2.85
CA GLN A 86 -17.76 -12.57 2.62
C GLN A 86 -17.84 -11.73 3.90
N ILE A 87 -17.40 -10.49 3.84
CA ILE A 87 -17.45 -9.53 4.94
C ILE A 87 -18.11 -8.26 4.39
N GLU A 88 -19.21 -7.83 5.00
CA GLU A 88 -19.95 -6.63 4.59
C GLU A 88 -20.35 -6.64 3.09
N GLY A 89 -20.66 -7.83 2.55
CA GLY A 89 -21.02 -8.02 1.15
C GLY A 89 -19.84 -7.98 0.16
N GLN A 90 -18.60 -7.90 0.66
CA GLN A 90 -17.39 -7.95 -0.14
C GLN A 90 -16.63 -9.26 0.07
N THR A 91 -16.13 -9.85 -1.03
CA THR A 91 -15.22 -10.99 -0.95
C THR A 91 -13.83 -10.52 -0.56
N VAL A 92 -13.36 -10.94 0.61
CA VAL A 92 -12.03 -10.64 1.15
C VAL A 92 -11.24 -11.94 1.29
N VAL A 93 -9.95 -11.92 0.94
CA VAL A 93 -9.03 -13.03 1.21
C VAL A 93 -8.33 -12.81 2.54
N VAL A 94 -8.66 -13.60 3.55
CA VAL A 94 -8.16 -13.50 4.93
C VAL A 94 -7.13 -14.59 5.25
N GLY A 95 -6.49 -14.47 6.42
CA GLY A 95 -5.46 -15.40 6.91
C GLY A 95 -4.02 -15.00 6.55
N GLY A 96 -3.85 -13.88 5.84
CA GLY A 96 -2.55 -13.34 5.45
C GLY A 96 -1.94 -12.44 6.53
N ASP A 97 -0.78 -11.89 6.21
CA ASP A 97 -0.12 -10.89 7.05
C ASP A 97 -0.88 -9.56 6.99
N VAL A 98 -0.84 -8.81 8.10
CA VAL A 98 -1.32 -7.43 8.18
C VAL A 98 -0.16 -6.50 8.42
N ILE A 99 0.11 -5.56 7.51
CA ILE A 99 1.16 -4.54 7.70
C ILE A 99 0.61 -3.42 8.58
N ILE A 100 1.36 -3.06 9.62
CA ILE A 100 0.96 -2.04 10.59
C ILE A 100 1.99 -0.91 10.75
N ALA A 101 3.23 -1.13 10.32
CA ALA A 101 4.25 -0.09 10.29
C ALA A 101 5.36 -0.36 9.25
N ILE A 102 6.05 0.71 8.85
CA ILE A 102 7.29 0.67 8.07
C ILE A 102 8.36 1.53 8.77
N ASN A 103 9.51 0.95 9.13
CA ASN A 103 10.58 1.64 9.86
C ASN A 103 10.04 2.44 11.07
N HIS A 104 9.16 1.81 11.86
CA HIS A 104 8.42 2.40 12.99
C HIS A 104 7.33 3.45 12.64
N ALA A 105 7.21 3.88 11.39
CA ALA A 105 6.12 4.74 10.97
C ALA A 105 4.82 3.93 10.84
N LYS A 106 3.79 4.32 11.60
CA LYS A 106 2.50 3.64 11.61
C LYS A 106 1.81 3.73 10.25
N ILE A 107 1.30 2.61 9.76
CA ILE A 107 0.48 2.53 8.55
C ILE A 107 -0.96 2.26 8.96
N ARG A 108 -1.87 3.23 8.76
CA ARG A 108 -3.27 3.08 9.15
C ARG A 108 -4.13 2.46 8.05
N ASN A 109 -3.78 2.69 6.79
CA ASN A 109 -4.52 2.27 5.60
C ASN A 109 -3.60 2.27 4.36
N HIS A 110 -4.16 1.98 3.20
CA HIS A 110 -3.45 1.92 1.93
C HIS A 110 -2.89 3.27 1.47
N ASP A 111 -3.54 4.38 1.82
CA ASP A 111 -3.05 5.73 1.52
C ASP A 111 -1.76 6.01 2.27
N ASP A 112 -1.73 5.76 3.57
CA ASP A 112 -0.53 5.90 4.39
C ASP A 112 0.61 5.05 3.83
N LEU A 113 0.32 3.81 3.43
CA LEU A 113 1.31 2.91 2.83
C LEU A 113 1.90 3.50 1.54
N SER A 114 1.03 3.93 0.63
CA SER A 114 1.43 4.45 -0.68
C SER A 114 2.22 5.75 -0.52
N ILE A 115 1.72 6.69 0.28
CA ILE A 115 2.39 7.96 0.60
C ILE A 115 3.75 7.70 1.24
N TYR A 116 3.83 6.77 2.20
CA TYR A 116 5.09 6.46 2.87
C TYR A 116 6.13 5.95 1.87
N LEU A 117 5.75 4.97 1.04
CA LEU A 117 6.65 4.40 0.04
C LEU A 117 7.13 5.47 -0.96
N GLU A 118 6.23 6.28 -1.50
CA GLU A 118 6.58 7.30 -2.50
C GLU A 118 7.48 8.41 -1.96
N ARG A 119 7.24 8.85 -0.73
CA ARG A 119 7.95 10.01 -0.16
C ARG A 119 9.23 9.65 0.58
N ASN A 120 9.29 8.46 1.18
CA ASN A 120 10.35 8.11 2.13
C ASN A 120 11.23 6.94 1.67
N THR A 121 10.94 6.34 0.51
CA THR A 121 11.67 5.16 0.04
C THR A 121 12.08 5.25 -1.41
N LYS A 122 13.04 4.41 -1.80
CA LYS A 122 13.55 4.27 -3.17
C LYS A 122 13.53 2.79 -3.60
N PRO A 123 13.48 2.48 -4.90
CA PRO A 123 13.74 1.12 -5.36
C PRO A 123 15.09 0.60 -4.85
N ASN A 124 15.17 -0.71 -4.58
CA ASN A 124 16.31 -1.41 -4.00
C ASN A 124 16.68 -1.02 -2.56
N GLN A 125 15.92 -0.12 -1.92
CA GLN A 125 16.08 0.16 -0.50
C GLN A 125 15.49 -0.98 0.34
N THR A 126 16.19 -1.37 1.41
CA THR A 126 15.63 -2.28 2.41
C THR A 126 14.89 -1.49 3.48
N ILE A 127 13.65 -1.90 3.76
CA ILE A 127 12.79 -1.36 4.80
C ILE A 127 12.44 -2.47 5.81
N GLN A 128 12.10 -2.08 7.03
CA GLN A 128 11.58 -2.99 8.04
C GLN A 128 10.06 -2.87 8.07
N LEU A 129 9.36 -3.95 7.70
CA LEU A 129 7.90 -4.05 7.84
C LEU A 129 7.57 -4.64 9.20
N THR A 130 6.77 -3.94 10.00
CA THR A 130 6.11 -4.53 11.16
C THR A 130 4.77 -5.10 10.71
N ILE A 131 4.61 -6.41 10.86
CA ILE A 131 3.40 -7.13 10.49
C ILE A 131 2.76 -7.83 11.68
N ILE A 132 1.47 -8.15 11.57
CA ILE A 132 0.80 -9.14 12.41
C ILE A 132 0.64 -10.43 11.60
N ARG A 133 1.19 -11.52 12.12
CA ARG A 133 1.08 -12.88 11.58
C ARG A 133 0.64 -13.81 12.70
N ASN A 134 -0.46 -14.53 12.52
CA ASN A 134 -1.03 -15.41 13.55
C ASN A 134 -1.23 -14.71 14.91
N GLY A 135 -1.70 -13.45 14.89
CA GLY A 135 -1.92 -12.63 16.08
C GLY A 135 -0.66 -12.06 16.74
N LYS A 136 0.55 -12.39 16.25
CA LYS A 136 1.82 -11.90 16.81
C LYS A 136 2.44 -10.83 15.91
N LYS A 137 2.96 -9.78 16.54
CA LYS A 137 3.76 -8.76 15.85
C LYS A 137 5.14 -9.33 15.50
N THR A 138 5.55 -9.16 14.25
CA THR A 138 6.86 -9.60 13.74
C THR A 138 7.42 -8.53 12.83
N ASP A 139 8.72 -8.25 12.94
CA ASP A 139 9.42 -7.38 12.01
C ASP A 139 10.10 -8.19 10.91
N ILE A 140 9.89 -7.81 9.66
CA ILE A 140 10.45 -8.48 8.49
C ILE A 140 11.21 -7.44 7.64
N PRO A 141 12.52 -7.64 7.41
CA PRO A 141 13.24 -6.85 6.43
C PRO A 141 12.77 -7.20 5.01
N LEU A 142 12.49 -6.18 4.21
CA LEU A 142 12.08 -6.32 2.81
C LEU A 142 12.84 -5.32 1.95
N THR A 143 13.51 -5.82 0.91
CA THR A 143 14.15 -5.00 -0.12
C THR A 143 13.16 -4.65 -1.21
N LEU A 144 12.87 -3.36 -1.39
CA LEU A 144 11.89 -2.86 -2.36
C LEU A 144 12.33 -3.09 -3.80
N GLY A 145 11.38 -3.43 -4.66
CA GLY A 145 11.61 -3.48 -6.10
C GLY A 145 11.29 -2.17 -6.81
N ALA A 146 11.59 -2.11 -8.09
CA ALA A 146 11.01 -1.14 -9.01
C ALA A 146 9.66 -1.67 -9.52
N ARG A 147 8.63 -0.83 -9.57
CA ARG A 147 7.33 -1.23 -10.13
C ARG A 147 7.50 -1.63 -11.61
N PRO A 148 7.05 -2.82 -12.03
CA PRO A 148 7.09 -3.22 -13.44
C PRO A 148 6.26 -2.25 -14.31
N PRO A 149 6.65 -2.01 -15.58
CA PRO A 149 5.84 -1.24 -16.51
C PRO A 149 4.48 -1.94 -16.73
N LYS A 150 3.43 -1.14 -16.94
CA LYS A 150 2.15 -1.68 -17.41
C LYS A 150 2.37 -2.25 -18.82
N LYS A 151 2.09 -3.54 -19.02
CA LYS A 151 2.01 -4.14 -20.35
C LYS A 151 0.75 -3.66 -21.06
#